data_AF-A0A7Y2F1Y0-F1
#
_entry.id   AF-A0A7Y2F1Y0-F1
#
_cell.length_a   1.000
_cell.length_b   1.000
_cell.length_c   1.000
_cell.angle_alpha   90.00
_cell.angle_beta   90.00
_cell.angle_gamma   90.00
#
_symmetry.space_group_name_H-M   'P 1'
#
loop_
_entity.id
_entity.type
_entity.pdbx_description
1 polymer ?
#
loop_
_entity_poly.entity_id
_entity_poly.type
_entity_poly.pdbx_seq_one_letter_code
_entity_poly.pdbx_strand_id
1 'polypeptide(L)'
;FPEEGRSLGAGEKIDFTNYGAKAGATLKVTGRHLFDLNAGYQTKAPNIRNSYANARLNNDIGMGLTDETIQNVDLSYIYRSPIVKARLTGYYVGFEDQTDIGFFFTQNAIGAENNNAFVQEIVTGIDKRNVGLEMGFEAQVTPTIKLKAAAAYGQYIYTNNPDLYLAGDDFDDPSTAIVEGNDLYSRGVREVALKNYHVSGGPEQAYQLGFEYRDPDFWWVGMSTNYFSNAYVDVSNLRRTEDFTQDEDGITFNDYDPEVARDLLRQEQLDDYFLVNVIGGKSWKVDDYFVGFFATINNVLGEEYKTGGFEDSRRASYRQQVEESNRETPVFGNRYFFGNGTTYYVNVYVRF
;
A
#
# COMPACT_ATOMS: atom_id res chain seq x y z
N PHE A 1 -20.33 11.45 -24.01
CA PHE A 1 -21.55 10.86 -24.63
C PHE A 1 -21.21 9.52 -25.26
N PRO A 2 -22.15 8.58 -25.47
CA PRO A 2 -21.81 7.28 -26.04
C PRO A 2 -21.37 7.42 -27.51
N GLU A 3 -20.16 6.96 -27.83
CA GLU A 3 -19.49 7.06 -29.13
C GLU A 3 -19.11 5.68 -29.68
N GLU A 4 -19.33 5.48 -30.99
CA GLU A 4 -19.01 4.23 -31.69
C GLU A 4 -17.49 4.00 -31.77
N GLY A 5 -17.03 2.82 -31.37
CA GLY A 5 -15.59 2.49 -31.31
C GLY A 5 -14.88 3.00 -30.05
N ARG A 6 -15.58 3.69 -29.16
CA ARG A 6 -15.01 4.24 -27.92
C ARG A 6 -15.75 3.77 -26.68
N SER A 7 -17.05 4.00 -26.57
CA SER A 7 -17.90 3.48 -25.49
C SER A 7 -18.94 2.47 -25.98
N LEU A 8 -19.21 2.44 -27.29
CA LEU A 8 -20.11 1.50 -27.95
C LEU A 8 -19.31 0.50 -28.79
N GLY A 9 -19.67 -0.78 -28.69
CA GLY A 9 -19.03 -1.86 -29.44
C GLY A 9 -17.77 -2.40 -28.77
N ALA A 10 -17.04 -3.25 -29.49
CA ALA A 10 -15.78 -3.81 -28.99
C ALA A 10 -14.64 -2.80 -29.21
N GLY A 11 -13.83 -2.56 -28.17
CA GLY A 11 -12.63 -1.73 -28.24
C GLY A 11 -11.45 -2.44 -28.91
N GLU A 12 -10.34 -1.70 -29.04
CA GLU A 12 -9.05 -2.24 -29.48
C GLU A 12 -8.57 -3.38 -28.57
N LYS A 13 -7.97 -4.41 -29.16
CA LYS A 13 -7.38 -5.51 -28.38
C LYS A 13 -5.96 -5.14 -27.99
N ILE A 14 -5.71 -5.17 -26.68
CA ILE A 14 -4.38 -4.98 -26.11
C ILE A 14 -3.80 -6.37 -25.81
N ASP A 15 -2.63 -6.66 -26.38
CA ASP A 15 -1.94 -7.92 -26.20
C ASP A 15 -0.60 -7.69 -25.48
N PHE A 16 -0.33 -8.51 -24.47
CA PHE A 16 0.92 -8.50 -23.70
C PHE A 16 1.57 -9.90 -23.74
N THR A 17 2.90 -9.94 -23.78
CA THR A 17 3.66 -11.20 -23.70
C THR A 17 4.55 -11.18 -22.47
N ASN A 18 4.01 -11.70 -21.36
CA ASN A 18 4.74 -11.77 -20.11
C ASN A 18 5.55 -13.05 -19.97
N TYR A 19 6.64 -12.97 -19.22
CA TYR A 19 7.54 -14.07 -18.92
C TYR A 19 8.09 -13.91 -17.51
N GLY A 20 8.52 -15.03 -16.92
CA GLY A 20 9.16 -14.98 -15.61
C GLY A 20 10.00 -16.21 -15.34
N ALA A 21 11.02 -16.02 -14.52
CA ALA A 21 11.92 -17.06 -14.06
C ALA A 21 12.12 -16.91 -12.55
N LYS A 22 12.21 -18.05 -11.86
CA LYS A 22 12.56 -18.10 -10.44
C LYS A 22 13.54 -19.22 -10.19
N ALA A 23 14.49 -18.97 -9.30
CA ALA A 23 15.49 -19.94 -8.88
C ALA A 23 15.64 -19.88 -7.37
N GLY A 24 15.95 -21.02 -6.77
CA GLY A 24 16.18 -21.13 -5.34
C GLY A 24 17.27 -22.15 -5.05
N ALA A 25 18.07 -21.90 -4.02
CA ALA A 25 19.12 -22.78 -3.56
C ALA A 25 19.13 -22.85 -2.03
N THR A 26 19.12 -24.07 -1.51
CA THR A 26 19.22 -24.31 -0.06
C THR A 26 20.53 -25.02 0.27
N LEU A 27 21.38 -24.37 1.07
CA LEU A 27 22.59 -24.97 1.63
C LEU A 27 22.32 -25.48 3.04
N LYS A 28 22.51 -26.79 3.24
CA LYS A 28 22.40 -27.43 4.56
C LYS A 28 23.80 -27.61 5.14
N VAL A 29 24.25 -26.68 5.99
CA VAL A 29 25.53 -26.81 6.71
C VAL A 29 25.45 -27.97 7.70
N THR A 30 24.30 -28.10 8.37
CA THR A 30 23.94 -29.27 9.18
C THR A 30 22.44 -29.54 9.04
N GLY A 31 21.92 -30.58 9.69
CA GLY A 31 20.46 -30.78 9.79
C GLY A 31 19.71 -29.69 10.56
N ARG A 32 20.41 -28.81 11.29
CA ARG A 32 19.83 -27.72 12.11
C ARG A 32 20.06 -26.32 11.54
N HIS A 33 21.11 -26.14 10.77
CA HIS A 33 21.54 -24.85 10.21
C HIS A 33 21.42 -24.88 8.69
N LEU A 34 20.50 -24.08 8.16
CA LEU A 34 20.21 -23.99 6.73
C LEU A 34 20.33 -22.54 6.28
N PHE A 35 20.85 -22.35 5.07
CA PHE A 35 20.77 -21.08 4.34
C PHE A 35 19.90 -21.32 3.11
N ASP A 36 19.00 -20.39 2.84
CA ASP A 36 18.08 -20.46 1.71
C ASP A 36 18.18 -19.15 0.94
N LEU A 37 18.45 -19.24 -0.36
CA LEU A 37 18.52 -18.09 -1.27
C LEU A 37 17.45 -18.29 -2.33
N ASN A 38 16.57 -17.30 -2.51
CA ASN A 38 15.62 -17.28 -3.60
C ASN A 38 15.81 -16.01 -4.42
N ALA A 39 15.58 -16.13 -5.73
CA ALA A 39 15.57 -15.00 -6.64
C ALA A 39 14.49 -15.21 -7.71
N GLY A 40 13.88 -14.11 -8.14
CA GLY A 40 12.81 -14.10 -9.12
C GLY A 40 12.85 -12.85 -9.98
N TYR A 41 12.47 -13.04 -11.24
CA TYR A 41 12.23 -11.98 -12.21
C TYR A 41 10.96 -12.33 -12.97
N GLN A 42 10.00 -11.43 -13.03
CA GLN A 42 8.79 -11.64 -13.82
C GLN A 42 8.28 -10.31 -14.38
N THR A 43 7.71 -10.37 -15.58
CA THR A 43 6.91 -9.30 -16.16
C THR A 43 5.44 -9.60 -15.97
N LYS A 44 4.61 -8.56 -15.88
CA LYS A 44 3.18 -8.68 -15.66
C LYS A 44 2.44 -7.60 -16.41
N ALA A 45 1.47 -8.00 -17.23
CA ALA A 45 0.58 -7.07 -17.90
C ALA A 45 -0.21 -6.24 -16.88
N PRO A 46 -0.45 -4.96 -17.15
CA PRO A 46 -1.37 -4.14 -16.39
C PRO A 46 -2.75 -4.80 -16.30
N ASN A 47 -3.40 -4.64 -15.16
CA ASN A 47 -4.76 -5.12 -15.00
C ASN A 47 -5.72 -4.26 -15.85
N ILE A 48 -6.91 -4.77 -16.17
CA ILE A 48 -7.92 -4.05 -16.97
C ILE A 48 -8.22 -2.64 -16.43
N ARG A 49 -8.29 -2.44 -15.11
CA ARG A 49 -8.54 -1.12 -14.51
C ARG A 49 -7.39 -0.14 -14.70
N ASN A 50 -6.18 -0.63 -14.91
CA ASN A 50 -4.97 0.18 -15.13
C ASN A 50 -4.60 0.25 -16.62
N SER A 51 -5.32 -0.47 -17.50
CA SER A 51 -5.14 -0.42 -18.95
C SER A 51 -5.99 0.66 -19.63
N TYR A 52 -7.15 0.98 -19.05
CA TYR A 52 -8.07 1.95 -19.61
C TYR A 52 -8.17 3.19 -18.72
N ALA A 53 -8.15 4.38 -19.32
CA ALA A 53 -8.31 5.65 -18.62
C ALA A 53 -9.58 5.65 -17.77
N ASN A 54 -10.71 5.19 -18.33
CA ASN A 54 -11.94 4.97 -17.59
C ASN A 54 -12.71 3.74 -18.08
N ALA A 55 -12.36 2.57 -17.54
CA ALA A 55 -12.99 1.28 -17.89
C ALA A 55 -14.52 1.19 -17.66
N ARG A 56 -15.16 2.21 -17.05
CA ARG A 56 -16.61 2.26 -16.85
C ARG A 56 -17.35 3.05 -17.94
N LEU A 57 -16.67 3.97 -18.62
CA LEU A 57 -17.28 4.91 -19.56
C LEU A 57 -16.78 4.70 -20.98
N ASN A 58 -15.51 4.37 -21.16
CA ASN A 58 -14.86 4.29 -22.47
C ASN A 58 -13.82 3.16 -22.52
N ASN A 59 -13.35 2.87 -23.74
CA ASN A 59 -12.28 1.93 -24.04
C ASN A 59 -10.95 2.67 -24.31
N ASP A 60 -10.76 3.87 -23.77
CA ASP A 60 -9.55 4.65 -24.04
C ASP A 60 -8.37 4.03 -23.29
N ILE A 61 -7.33 3.68 -24.03
CA ILE A 61 -6.15 3.03 -23.48
C ILE A 61 -5.25 4.08 -22.83
N GLY A 62 -4.77 3.80 -21.62
CA GLY A 62 -3.80 4.66 -20.97
C GLY A 62 -2.52 4.82 -21.81
N MET A 63 -2.02 6.05 -21.96
CA MET A 63 -0.72 6.31 -22.56
C MET A 63 0.39 5.57 -21.81
N GLY A 64 1.42 5.11 -22.52
CA GLY A 64 2.61 4.51 -21.88
C GLY A 64 2.37 3.12 -21.28
N LEU A 65 1.26 2.46 -21.62
CA LEU A 65 0.91 1.15 -21.09
C LEU A 65 1.97 0.10 -21.47
N THR A 66 2.70 -0.39 -20.47
CA THR A 66 3.77 -1.38 -20.61
C THR A 66 3.64 -2.45 -19.54
N ASP A 67 4.40 -3.53 -19.67
CA ASP A 67 4.48 -4.58 -18.67
C ASP A 67 5.22 -4.11 -17.40
N GLU A 68 4.63 -4.34 -16.23
CA GLU A 68 5.29 -4.15 -14.94
C GLU A 68 6.41 -5.19 -14.78
N THR A 69 7.60 -4.76 -14.37
CA THR A 69 8.71 -5.67 -14.04
C THR A 69 8.84 -5.81 -12.53
N ILE A 70 8.87 -7.06 -12.06
CA ILE A 70 9.01 -7.40 -10.63
C ILE A 70 10.26 -8.25 -10.45
N GLN A 71 11.19 -7.75 -9.62
CA GLN A 71 12.45 -8.41 -9.31
C GLN A 71 12.51 -8.65 -7.81
N ASN A 72 12.88 -9.84 -7.37
CA ASN A 72 13.04 -10.14 -5.96
C ASN A 72 14.26 -11.01 -5.68
N VAL A 73 14.84 -10.81 -4.50
CA VAL A 73 15.87 -11.67 -3.94
C VAL A 73 15.73 -11.69 -2.42
N ASP A 74 15.80 -12.88 -1.83
CA ASP A 74 15.84 -13.05 -0.38
C ASP A 74 16.89 -14.07 0.04
N LEU A 75 17.53 -13.80 1.17
CA LEU A 75 18.49 -14.67 1.82
C LEU A 75 18.04 -14.94 3.25
N SER A 76 17.76 -16.20 3.54
CA SER A 76 17.29 -16.66 4.84
C SER A 76 18.33 -17.53 5.54
N TYR A 77 18.64 -17.20 6.79
CA TYR A 77 19.28 -18.12 7.72
C TYR A 77 18.23 -18.78 8.61
N ILE A 78 18.19 -20.11 8.61
CA ILE A 78 17.18 -20.90 9.30
C ILE A 78 17.87 -21.81 10.31
N TYR A 79 17.49 -21.66 11.58
CA TYR A 79 17.85 -22.55 12.66
C TYR A 79 16.66 -23.39 13.08
N ARG A 80 16.82 -24.71 13.14
CA ARG A 80 15.77 -25.64 13.56
C ARG A 80 16.28 -26.68 14.54
N SER A 81 15.67 -26.70 15.71
CA SER A 81 15.83 -27.75 16.71
C SER A 81 14.45 -28.12 17.29
N PRO A 82 14.33 -29.20 18.08
CA PRO A 82 13.07 -29.56 18.74
C PRO A 82 12.55 -28.49 19.72
N ILE A 83 13.46 -27.68 20.28
CA ILE A 83 13.15 -26.68 21.31
C ILE A 83 12.99 -25.29 20.70
N VAL A 84 13.92 -24.91 19.81
CA VAL A 84 14.00 -23.57 19.21
C VAL A 84 13.94 -23.66 17.69
N LYS A 85 13.12 -22.81 17.09
CA LYS A 85 13.09 -22.53 15.66
C LYS A 85 13.29 -21.04 15.46
N ALA A 86 14.20 -20.67 14.57
CA ALA A 86 14.43 -19.28 14.22
C ALA A 86 14.64 -19.16 12.71
N ARG A 87 14.22 -18.03 12.15
CA ARG A 87 14.48 -17.62 10.78
C ARG A 87 14.82 -16.14 10.79
N LEU A 88 15.91 -15.78 10.13
CA LEU A 88 16.25 -14.40 9.82
C LEU A 88 16.37 -14.31 8.30
N THR A 89 15.63 -13.40 7.68
CA THR A 89 15.53 -13.23 6.23
C THR A 89 15.82 -11.78 5.90
N GLY A 90 16.78 -11.53 5.02
CA GLY A 90 16.93 -10.23 4.36
C GLY A 90 16.33 -10.31 2.96
N TYR A 91 15.58 -9.30 2.55
CA TYR A 91 14.92 -9.28 1.25
C TYR A 91 15.09 -7.95 0.53
N TYR A 92 15.01 -8.03 -0.79
CA TYR A 92 14.86 -6.92 -1.71
C TYR A 92 13.75 -7.28 -2.71
N VAL A 93 12.83 -6.34 -2.94
CA VAL A 93 11.84 -6.41 -4.01
C VAL A 93 11.83 -5.08 -4.75
N GLY A 94 12.04 -5.12 -6.06
CA GLY A 94 11.91 -3.99 -6.96
C GLY A 94 10.67 -4.16 -7.84
N PHE A 95 9.96 -3.05 -8.05
CA PHE A 95 8.86 -2.92 -8.99
C PHE A 95 9.23 -1.78 -9.94
N GLU A 96 9.11 -2.02 -11.23
CA GLU A 96 9.44 -1.06 -12.28
C GLU A 96 8.28 -0.96 -13.26
N ASP A 97 8.10 0.23 -13.83
CA ASP A 97 7.09 0.52 -14.85
C ASP A 97 5.63 0.28 -14.41
N GLN A 98 5.31 0.48 -13.13
CA GLN A 98 3.93 0.37 -12.66
C GLN A 98 3.06 1.51 -13.23
N THR A 99 1.79 1.19 -13.50
CA THR A 99 0.75 2.17 -13.83
C THR A 99 -0.30 2.17 -12.74
N ASP A 100 -0.67 3.35 -12.26
CA ASP A 100 -1.75 3.55 -11.29
C ASP A 100 -2.78 4.55 -11.84
N ILE A 101 -4.06 4.28 -11.56
CA ILE A 101 -5.17 5.13 -12.03
C ILE A 101 -6.07 5.47 -10.85
N GLY A 102 -6.08 6.75 -10.48
CA GLY A 102 -6.95 7.34 -9.47
C GLY A 102 -8.16 8.04 -10.08
N PHE A 103 -9.25 8.14 -9.33
CA PHE A 103 -10.44 8.90 -9.73
C PHE A 103 -10.89 9.81 -8.58
N PHE A 104 -10.93 11.12 -8.82
CA PHE A 104 -11.36 12.10 -7.83
C PHE A 104 -11.87 13.39 -8.45
N PHE A 105 -12.51 14.21 -7.63
CA PHE A 105 -12.88 15.58 -7.99
C PHE A 105 -11.79 16.54 -7.53
N THR A 106 -11.35 17.45 -8.40
CA THR A 106 -10.37 18.47 -8.06
C THR A 106 -10.82 19.87 -8.48
N GLN A 107 -10.36 20.88 -7.74
CA GLN A 107 -10.56 22.30 -8.01
C GLN A 107 -9.29 22.96 -8.55
N ASN A 108 -8.35 22.12 -9.00
CA ASN A 108 -7.06 22.50 -9.56
C ASN A 108 -6.78 21.71 -10.86
N ALA A 109 -7.83 21.35 -11.61
CA ALA A 109 -7.65 20.68 -12.89
C ALA A 109 -6.88 21.62 -13.85
N ILE A 110 -5.97 21.09 -14.67
CA ILE A 110 -5.17 21.90 -15.62
C ILE A 110 -4.27 22.96 -14.92
N GLY A 111 -3.92 22.79 -13.63
CA GLY A 111 -3.05 23.76 -12.92
C GLY A 111 -3.70 25.11 -12.63
N ALA A 112 -5.03 25.19 -12.74
CA ALA A 112 -5.81 26.40 -12.63
C ALA A 112 -6.55 26.52 -11.30
N GLU A 113 -6.42 27.65 -10.60
CA GLU A 113 -7.23 27.88 -9.40
C GLU A 113 -8.72 28.03 -9.76
N ASN A 114 -9.56 27.13 -9.24
CA ASN A 114 -11.01 27.06 -9.46
C ASN A 114 -11.47 26.39 -10.76
N ASN A 115 -10.57 25.68 -11.46
CA ASN A 115 -11.00 24.75 -12.50
C ASN A 115 -11.43 23.43 -11.84
N ASN A 116 -12.74 23.24 -11.80
CA ASN A 116 -13.37 22.13 -11.12
C ASN A 116 -13.68 21.03 -12.12
N ALA A 117 -13.10 19.85 -11.94
CA ALA A 117 -13.37 18.70 -12.82
C ALA A 117 -13.35 17.37 -12.06
N PHE A 118 -14.08 16.40 -12.58
CA PHE A 118 -13.91 15.00 -12.22
C PHE A 118 -12.84 14.38 -13.11
N VAL A 119 -11.72 13.99 -12.50
CA VAL A 119 -10.53 13.57 -13.25
C VAL A 119 -10.19 12.12 -12.96
N GLN A 120 -9.65 11.47 -13.98
CA GLN A 120 -8.90 10.24 -13.88
C GLN A 120 -7.42 10.64 -13.87
N GLU A 121 -6.77 10.50 -12.73
CA GLU A 121 -5.33 10.72 -12.60
C GLU A 121 -4.62 9.44 -13.02
N ILE A 122 -3.86 9.51 -14.11
CA ILE A 122 -3.15 8.36 -14.66
C ILE A 122 -1.66 8.61 -14.45
N VAL A 123 -1.03 7.76 -13.64
CA VAL A 123 0.38 7.83 -13.30
C VAL A 123 1.09 6.60 -13.84
N THR A 124 2.09 6.80 -14.70
CA THR A 124 2.78 5.74 -15.44
C THR A 124 4.27 5.78 -15.18
N GLY A 125 4.92 4.62 -15.27
CA GLY A 125 6.37 4.52 -15.02
C GLY A 125 6.70 4.62 -13.54
N ILE A 126 5.87 4.11 -12.64
CA ILE A 126 6.14 4.16 -11.20
C ILE A 126 7.13 3.05 -10.82
N ASP A 127 8.26 3.44 -10.22
CA ASP A 127 9.23 2.50 -9.67
C ASP A 127 9.19 2.50 -8.14
N LYS A 128 9.16 1.32 -7.54
CA LYS A 128 9.15 1.11 -6.08
C LYS A 128 10.21 0.12 -5.67
N ARG A 129 10.76 0.31 -4.47
CA ARG A 129 11.70 -0.61 -3.86
C ARG A 129 11.34 -0.88 -2.41
N ASN A 130 11.23 -2.16 -2.09
CA ASN A 130 11.04 -2.66 -0.74
C ASN A 130 12.28 -3.43 -0.29
N VAL A 131 12.92 -2.98 0.78
CA VAL A 131 14.08 -3.65 1.37
C VAL A 131 13.84 -3.82 2.86
N GLY A 132 14.19 -4.97 3.41
CA GLY A 132 14.04 -5.18 4.84
C GLY A 132 14.65 -6.45 5.38
N LEU A 133 14.48 -6.60 6.69
CA LEU A 133 14.85 -7.77 7.48
C LEU A 133 13.60 -8.28 8.20
N GLU A 134 13.39 -9.59 8.12
CA GLU A 134 12.34 -10.30 8.84
C GLU A 134 12.96 -11.34 9.76
N MET A 135 12.49 -11.40 11.00
CA MET A 135 12.89 -12.39 11.98
C MET A 135 11.66 -13.09 12.52
N GLY A 136 11.71 -14.41 12.59
CA GLY A 136 10.75 -15.24 13.30
C GLY A 136 11.47 -16.12 14.31
N PHE A 137 10.93 -16.22 15.52
CA PHE A 137 11.48 -17.02 16.60
C PHE A 137 10.36 -17.76 17.35
N GLU A 138 10.54 -19.05 17.58
CA GLU A 138 9.67 -19.90 18.39
C GLU A 138 10.54 -20.71 19.36
N ALA A 139 10.19 -20.70 20.64
CA ALA A 139 10.84 -21.52 21.66
C ALA A 139 9.81 -22.27 22.51
N GLN A 140 9.89 -23.60 22.50
CA GLN A 140 9.15 -24.48 23.39
C GLN A 140 9.91 -24.59 24.73
N VAL A 141 9.71 -23.63 25.63
CA VAL A 141 10.47 -23.49 26.89
C VAL A 141 10.18 -24.66 27.84
N THR A 142 8.91 -25.06 27.94
CA THR A 142 8.45 -26.25 28.67
C THR A 142 7.45 -27.02 27.80
N PRO A 143 7.02 -28.25 28.15
CA PRO A 143 5.95 -28.92 27.40
C PRO A 143 4.63 -28.13 27.32
N THR A 144 4.39 -27.21 28.26
CA THR A 144 3.16 -26.42 28.37
C THR A 144 3.33 -24.97 27.93
N ILE A 145 4.55 -24.41 27.94
CA ILE A 145 4.84 -23.00 27.65
C ILE A 145 5.60 -22.88 26.33
N LYS A 146 5.08 -22.03 25.46
CA LYS A 146 5.71 -21.63 24.20
C LYS A 146 5.82 -20.11 24.10
N LEU A 147 7.00 -19.64 23.70
CA LEU A 147 7.25 -18.25 23.36
C LEU A 147 7.38 -18.10 21.86
N LYS A 148 6.82 -17.00 21.33
CA LYS A 148 6.90 -16.62 19.92
C LYS A 148 7.35 -15.16 19.85
N ALA A 149 8.22 -14.86 18.91
CA ALA A 149 8.56 -13.49 18.57
C ALA A 149 8.65 -13.36 17.05
N ALA A 150 8.22 -12.21 16.54
CA ALA A 150 8.42 -11.84 15.15
C ALA A 150 8.86 -10.37 15.08
N ALA A 151 9.67 -10.04 14.08
CA ALA A 151 10.06 -8.68 13.78
C ALA A 151 10.15 -8.52 12.26
N ALA A 152 9.60 -7.45 11.74
CA ALA A 152 9.78 -6.99 10.37
C ALA A 152 10.30 -5.55 10.46
N TYR A 153 11.44 -5.31 9.82
CA TYR A 153 12.06 -4.00 9.74
C TYR A 153 12.33 -3.71 8.27
N GLY A 154 11.50 -2.87 7.65
CA GLY A 154 11.58 -2.54 6.24
C GLY A 154 11.71 -1.04 5.97
N GLN A 155 11.99 -0.73 4.72
CA GLN A 155 11.82 0.57 4.11
C GLN A 155 11.28 0.37 2.69
N TYR A 156 10.15 1.00 2.39
CA TYR A 156 9.40 0.88 1.15
C TYR A 156 9.28 2.27 0.53
N ILE A 157 9.98 2.52 -0.58
CA ILE A 157 10.04 3.85 -1.17
C ILE A 157 9.80 3.83 -2.68
N TYR A 158 9.35 4.96 -3.20
CA TYR A 158 9.42 5.26 -4.62
C TYR A 158 10.86 5.59 -5.01
N THR A 159 11.34 5.00 -6.12
CA THR A 159 12.75 5.14 -6.54
C THR A 159 12.96 6.11 -7.70
N ASN A 160 11.89 6.55 -8.35
CA ASN A 160 11.90 7.49 -9.46
C ASN A 160 10.80 8.56 -9.32
N ASN A 161 10.77 9.46 -10.30
CA ASN A 161 9.67 10.41 -10.50
C ASN A 161 8.87 9.92 -11.71
N PRO A 162 7.62 9.45 -11.53
CA PRO A 162 6.80 8.96 -12.64
C PRO A 162 6.14 10.10 -13.43
N ASP A 163 5.49 9.72 -14.52
CA ASP A 163 4.75 10.62 -15.40
C ASP A 163 3.26 10.62 -15.05
N LEU A 164 2.62 11.78 -15.09
CA LEU A 164 1.21 11.98 -14.78
C LEU A 164 0.51 12.81 -15.87
N TYR A 165 -0.72 12.41 -16.20
CA TYR A 165 -1.68 13.22 -16.92
C TYR A 165 -3.09 12.99 -16.38
N LEU A 166 -4.01 13.91 -16.69
CA LEU A 166 -5.41 13.79 -16.30
C LEU A 166 -6.27 13.52 -17.53
N ALA A 167 -7.27 12.65 -17.36
CA ALA A 167 -8.34 12.42 -18.33
C ALA A 167 -9.70 12.70 -17.69
N GLY A 168 -10.70 13.06 -18.49
CA GLY A 168 -12.01 13.47 -17.97
C GLY A 168 -12.89 14.15 -19.03
N ASP A 169 -14.15 14.37 -18.69
CA ASP A 169 -15.18 14.95 -19.56
C ASP A 169 -15.02 16.46 -19.76
N ASP A 170 -14.41 17.16 -18.81
CA ASP A 170 -14.18 18.60 -18.85
C ASP A 170 -12.90 19.01 -19.63
N PHE A 171 -12.16 18.05 -20.21
CA PHE A 171 -10.99 18.36 -21.05
C PHE A 171 -11.41 18.32 -22.53
N ASP A 172 -11.40 19.47 -23.21
CA ASP A 172 -11.55 19.53 -24.67
C ASP A 172 -10.19 19.28 -25.33
N ASP A 173 -10.06 18.21 -26.13
CA ASP A 173 -8.89 18.00 -26.98
C ASP A 173 -9.22 18.42 -28.42
N PRO A 174 -8.76 19.60 -28.91
CA PRO A 174 -9.03 20.07 -30.27
C PRO A 174 -8.33 19.25 -31.35
N SER A 175 -7.42 18.34 -30.98
CA SER A 175 -6.72 17.44 -31.90
C SER A 175 -7.39 16.08 -32.07
N THR A 176 -8.41 15.76 -31.24
CA THR A 176 -9.16 14.50 -31.30
C THR A 176 -10.67 14.76 -31.31
N ALA A 177 -11.45 13.95 -32.04
CA ALA A 177 -12.91 14.12 -32.15
C ALA A 177 -13.67 13.53 -30.95
N ILE A 178 -13.15 13.73 -29.74
CA ILE A 178 -13.39 12.91 -28.54
C ILE A 178 -14.03 13.78 -27.44
N VAL A 179 -15.18 13.35 -26.89
CA VAL A 179 -15.97 14.09 -25.85
C VAL A 179 -15.56 13.76 -24.39
N GLU A 180 -14.39 13.18 -24.17
CA GLU A 180 -13.71 13.14 -22.86
C GLU A 180 -12.21 13.24 -23.18
N GLY A 181 -11.65 14.44 -23.21
CA GLY A 181 -10.26 14.63 -23.56
C GLY A 181 -9.32 14.22 -22.43
N ASN A 182 -8.06 14.57 -22.64
CA ASN A 182 -7.05 14.56 -21.61
C ASN A 182 -6.39 15.94 -21.58
N ASP A 183 -5.71 16.22 -20.49
CA ASP A 183 -5.00 17.48 -20.35
C ASP A 183 -3.64 17.51 -21.06
N LEU A 184 -3.31 16.52 -21.90
CA LEU A 184 -2.03 16.50 -22.62
C LEU A 184 -1.90 17.64 -23.61
N TYR A 185 -3.00 18.10 -24.21
CA TYR A 185 -2.97 19.25 -25.09
C TYR A 185 -2.71 20.56 -24.31
N SER A 186 -3.33 20.70 -23.13
CA SER A 186 -3.28 21.91 -22.33
C SER A 186 -2.06 22.01 -21.41
N ARG A 187 -1.65 20.90 -20.79
CA ARG A 187 -0.58 20.83 -19.77
C ARG A 187 0.52 19.83 -20.14
N GLY A 188 0.27 18.90 -21.06
CA GLY A 188 1.23 17.84 -21.38
C GLY A 188 1.39 16.84 -20.24
N VAL A 189 2.37 15.94 -20.41
CA VAL A 189 2.78 14.98 -19.38
C VAL A 189 3.59 15.69 -18.32
N ARG A 190 3.24 15.48 -17.05
CA ARG A 190 3.86 16.12 -15.89
C ARG A 190 4.67 15.13 -15.10
N GLU A 191 5.90 15.49 -14.75
CA GLU A 191 6.71 14.69 -13.83
C GLU A 191 6.18 14.86 -12.40
N VAL A 192 5.98 13.74 -11.69
CA VAL A 192 5.57 13.72 -10.28
C VAL A 192 6.80 13.52 -9.40
N ALA A 193 7.10 14.47 -8.53
CA ALA A 193 8.22 14.41 -7.60
C ALA A 193 8.01 13.39 -6.44
N LEU A 194 7.93 12.08 -6.75
CA LEU A 194 7.72 11.01 -5.78
C LEU A 194 9.01 10.36 -5.26
N LYS A 195 10.16 10.60 -5.88
CA LYS A 195 11.39 9.91 -5.47
C LYS A 195 11.71 10.11 -3.99
N ASN A 196 11.97 9.01 -3.28
CA ASN A 196 12.21 8.91 -1.84
C ASN A 196 10.99 9.14 -0.93
N TYR A 197 9.78 9.32 -1.46
CA TYR A 197 8.58 9.19 -0.64
C TYR A 197 8.38 7.73 -0.24
N HIS A 198 7.77 7.52 0.91
CA HIS A 198 7.43 6.20 1.40
C HIS A 198 6.14 5.69 0.75
N VAL A 199 6.11 4.39 0.46
CA VAL A 199 4.93 3.73 -0.10
C VAL A 199 3.88 3.57 1.00
N SER A 200 2.64 3.97 0.71
CA SER A 200 1.51 3.82 1.62
C SER A 200 1.01 2.36 1.68
N GLY A 201 0.04 2.09 2.56
CA GLY A 201 -0.63 0.78 2.64
C GLY A 201 -0.26 -0.11 3.83
N GLY A 202 0.54 0.42 4.77
CA GLY A 202 0.72 -0.19 6.09
C GLY A 202 2.03 0.22 6.77
N PRO A 203 2.28 -0.31 7.98
CA PRO A 203 3.53 -0.09 8.70
C PRO A 203 4.71 -0.78 8.03
N GLU A 204 5.83 -0.08 7.86
CA GLU A 204 7.10 -0.67 7.40
C GLU A 204 7.80 -1.48 8.49
N GLN A 205 7.46 -1.21 9.75
CA GLN A 205 8.02 -1.89 10.91
C GLN A 205 6.91 -2.50 11.75
N ALA A 206 7.07 -3.78 12.07
CA ALA A 206 6.12 -4.54 12.88
C ALA A 206 6.85 -5.51 13.80
N TYR A 207 6.50 -5.52 15.08
CA TYR A 207 7.12 -6.40 16.07
C TYR A 207 6.06 -7.11 16.87
N GLN A 208 6.25 -8.40 17.12
CA GLN A 208 5.32 -9.20 17.89
C GLN A 208 6.07 -9.98 18.96
N LEU A 209 5.53 -9.96 20.17
CA LEU A 209 5.90 -10.87 21.24
C LEU A 209 4.65 -11.65 21.67
N GLY A 210 4.76 -12.96 21.72
CA GLY A 210 3.66 -13.86 22.02
C GLY A 210 4.03 -14.94 23.02
N PHE A 211 3.06 -15.29 23.85
CA PHE A 211 3.13 -16.38 24.81
C PHE A 211 1.92 -17.29 24.61
N GLU A 212 2.14 -18.60 24.70
CA GLU A 212 1.09 -19.62 24.70
C GLU A 212 1.33 -20.59 25.87
N TYR A 213 0.29 -20.80 26.66
CA TYR A 213 0.23 -21.81 27.69
C TYR A 213 -0.84 -22.84 27.32
N ARG A 214 -0.46 -24.11 27.36
CA ARG A 214 -1.36 -25.25 27.11
C ARG A 214 -1.28 -26.22 28.27
N ASP A 215 -2.40 -26.41 28.93
CA ASP A 215 -2.52 -27.32 30.06
C ASP A 215 -2.87 -28.74 29.59
N PRO A 216 -2.37 -29.79 30.27
CA PRO A 216 -2.76 -31.17 30.02
C PRO A 216 -4.28 -31.44 30.13
N ASP A 217 -5.01 -30.67 30.93
CA ASP A 217 -6.48 -30.77 31.11
C ASP A 217 -7.26 -30.04 29.98
N PHE A 218 -6.68 -30.01 28.78
CA PHE A 218 -7.31 -29.58 27.52
C PHE A 218 -7.83 -28.13 27.49
N TRP A 219 -7.20 -27.24 28.24
CA TRP A 219 -7.40 -25.79 28.11
C TRP A 219 -6.09 -25.08 27.77
N TRP A 220 -6.20 -23.91 27.17
CA TRP A 220 -5.05 -23.14 26.72
C TRP A 220 -5.37 -21.65 26.65
N VAL A 221 -4.34 -20.84 26.80
CA VAL A 221 -4.41 -19.38 26.65
C VAL A 221 -3.18 -18.90 25.89
N GLY A 222 -3.39 -17.93 25.03
CA GLY A 222 -2.35 -17.23 24.30
C GLY A 222 -2.55 -15.73 24.43
N MET A 223 -1.44 -15.00 24.46
CA MET A 223 -1.42 -13.55 24.41
C MET A 223 -0.36 -13.14 23.39
N SER A 224 -0.65 -12.09 22.62
CA SER A 224 0.34 -11.44 21.77
C SER A 224 0.26 -9.93 21.91
N THR A 225 1.41 -9.29 21.97
CA THR A 225 1.58 -7.85 21.91
C THR A 225 2.24 -7.52 20.59
N ASN A 226 1.65 -6.61 19.82
CA ASN A 226 2.07 -6.25 18.48
C ASN A 226 2.34 -4.74 18.46
N TYR A 227 3.52 -4.33 18.01
CA TYR A 227 3.92 -2.94 17.81
C TYR A 227 3.99 -2.66 16.32
N PHE A 228 3.49 -1.52 15.89
CA PHE A 228 3.53 -1.08 14.50
C PHE A 228 4.01 0.36 14.43
N SER A 229 4.93 0.64 13.51
CA SER A 229 5.46 1.99 13.28
C SER A 229 5.85 2.19 11.82
N ASN A 230 6.16 3.46 11.47
CA ASN A 230 6.56 3.84 10.13
C ASN A 230 5.48 3.51 9.08
N ALA A 231 4.23 3.84 9.40
CA ALA A 231 3.17 3.91 8.41
C ALA A 231 3.09 5.35 7.88
N TYR A 232 2.87 5.50 6.58
CA TYR A 232 2.82 6.81 5.92
C TYR A 232 1.51 6.99 5.17
N VAL A 233 1.05 8.24 5.14
CA VAL A 233 -0.11 8.66 4.35
C VAL A 233 0.25 8.60 2.87
N ASP A 234 -0.70 8.14 2.06
CA ASP A 234 -0.59 8.16 0.62
C ASP A 234 -0.57 9.59 0.10
N VAL A 235 0.46 9.95 -0.66
CA VAL A 235 0.64 11.32 -1.12
C VAL A 235 -0.24 11.63 -2.31
N SER A 236 -0.71 12.88 -2.39
CA SER A 236 -1.37 13.35 -3.60
C SER A 236 -0.32 13.58 -4.69
N ASN A 237 -0.39 12.81 -5.79
CA ASN A 237 0.51 12.95 -6.93
C ASN A 237 0.35 14.34 -7.57
N LEU A 238 -0.89 14.81 -7.74
CA LEU A 238 -1.17 16.15 -8.25
C LEU A 238 -0.48 17.28 -7.46
N ARG A 239 -0.34 17.14 -6.13
CA ARG A 239 0.42 18.10 -5.31
C ARG A 239 1.94 18.04 -5.52
N ARG A 240 2.47 16.98 -6.17
CA ARG A 240 3.90 16.79 -6.48
C ARG A 240 4.24 17.07 -7.95
N THR A 241 3.32 17.64 -8.72
CA THR A 241 3.60 18.13 -10.08
C THR A 241 3.88 19.63 -10.06
N GLU A 242 4.21 20.18 -11.22
CA GLU A 242 4.30 21.62 -11.40
C GLU A 242 2.96 22.37 -11.16
N ASP A 243 1.82 21.69 -11.24
CA ASP A 243 0.47 22.23 -10.96
C ASP A 243 0.31 22.69 -9.51
N PHE A 244 1.20 22.25 -8.61
CA PHE A 244 1.27 22.76 -7.25
C PHE A 244 1.78 24.20 -7.21
N THR A 245 2.69 24.57 -8.11
CA THR A 245 3.43 25.85 -8.03
C THR A 245 3.02 26.87 -9.08
N GLN A 246 2.43 26.42 -10.18
CA GLN A 246 2.09 27.24 -11.35
C GLN A 246 0.59 27.53 -11.43
N ASP A 247 0.25 28.63 -12.10
CA ASP A 247 -1.12 28.97 -12.53
C ASP A 247 -1.40 28.48 -13.96
N GLU A 248 -2.58 28.76 -14.51
CA GLU A 248 -3.00 28.41 -15.89
C GLU A 248 -2.00 28.82 -16.97
N ASP A 249 -1.29 29.93 -16.77
CA ASP A 249 -0.31 30.47 -17.70
C ASP A 249 1.06 29.77 -17.63
N GLY A 250 1.21 28.77 -16.75
CA GLY A 250 2.45 28.04 -16.50
C GLY A 250 3.48 28.84 -15.70
N ILE A 251 3.11 30.01 -15.16
CA ILE A 251 4.00 30.85 -14.37
C ILE A 251 3.86 30.48 -12.90
N THR A 252 5.00 30.31 -12.22
CA THR A 252 5.02 30.08 -10.77
C THR A 252 4.39 31.25 -10.02
N PHE A 253 3.58 30.93 -9.00
CA PHE A 253 2.94 31.94 -8.16
C PHE A 253 3.95 32.94 -7.62
N ASN A 254 3.61 34.23 -7.70
CA ASN A 254 4.47 35.33 -7.24
C ASN A 254 4.72 35.32 -5.73
N ASP A 255 3.83 34.68 -4.96
CA ASP A 255 3.88 34.49 -3.52
C ASP A 255 4.40 33.10 -3.11
N TYR A 256 4.95 32.33 -4.06
CA TYR A 256 5.54 31.02 -3.77
C TYR A 256 6.77 31.13 -2.88
N ASP A 257 6.68 30.52 -1.68
CA ASP A 257 7.81 30.33 -0.77
C ASP A 257 8.25 28.86 -0.76
N PRO A 258 9.48 28.54 -1.22
CA PRO A 258 10.02 27.18 -1.23
C PRO A 258 10.12 26.51 0.15
N GLU A 259 10.30 27.28 1.22
CA GLU A 259 10.39 26.73 2.58
C GLU A 259 9.02 26.26 3.05
N VAL A 260 8.00 27.11 2.87
CA VAL A 260 6.60 26.78 3.17
C VAL A 260 6.13 25.61 2.30
N ALA A 261 6.47 25.61 1.02
CA ALA A 261 6.11 24.53 0.09
C ALA A 261 6.68 23.17 0.53
N ARG A 262 7.92 23.14 1.02
CA ARG A 262 8.55 21.92 1.53
C ARG A 262 7.81 21.35 2.73
N ASP A 263 7.36 22.21 3.64
CA ASP A 263 6.59 21.79 4.82
C ASP A 263 5.20 21.29 4.42
N LEU A 264 4.54 21.96 3.47
CA LEU A 264 3.23 21.54 2.97
C LEU A 264 3.28 20.17 2.26
N LEU A 265 4.34 19.90 1.50
CA LEU A 265 4.50 18.66 0.73
C LEU A 265 5.11 17.51 1.55
N ARG A 266 5.55 17.77 2.79
CA ARG A 266 6.11 16.74 3.65
C ARG A 266 5.08 15.65 3.90
N GLN A 267 5.46 14.41 3.58
CA GLN A 267 4.61 13.24 3.84
C GLN A 267 4.36 13.08 5.34
N GLU A 268 3.09 12.90 5.72
CA GLU A 268 2.71 12.58 7.08
C GLU A 268 3.07 11.13 7.40
N GLN A 269 3.88 10.94 8.44
CA GLN A 269 4.05 9.67 9.12
C GLN A 269 2.98 9.53 10.20
N LEU A 270 2.23 8.43 10.18
CA LEU A 270 1.23 8.12 11.18
C LEU A 270 1.88 7.71 12.51
N ASP A 271 1.17 7.99 13.60
CA ASP A 271 1.58 7.61 14.95
C ASP A 271 1.75 6.08 15.06
N ASP A 272 2.73 5.68 15.88
CA ASP A 272 2.95 4.30 16.25
C ASP A 272 1.83 3.79 17.16
N TYR A 273 1.57 2.49 17.15
CA TYR A 273 0.51 1.91 17.97
C TYR A 273 0.82 0.49 18.42
N PHE A 274 0.20 0.10 19.54
CA PHE A 274 0.33 -1.23 20.12
C PHE A 274 -1.02 -1.94 20.21
N LEU A 275 -1.07 -3.19 19.76
CA LEU A 275 -2.24 -4.06 19.87
C LEU A 275 -1.95 -5.29 20.72
N VAL A 276 -2.69 -5.43 21.81
CA VAL A 276 -2.67 -6.62 22.66
C VAL A 276 -3.86 -7.51 22.31
N ASN A 277 -3.58 -8.76 21.94
CA ASN A 277 -4.59 -9.75 21.60
C ASN A 277 -4.49 -10.92 22.59
N VAL A 278 -5.64 -11.41 23.04
CA VAL A 278 -5.76 -12.57 23.93
C VAL A 278 -6.66 -13.59 23.27
N ILE A 279 -6.25 -14.85 23.29
CA ILE A 279 -7.03 -15.97 22.80
C ILE A 279 -7.00 -17.08 23.84
N GLY A 280 -8.10 -17.77 24.05
CA GLY A 280 -8.13 -18.91 24.95
C GLY A 280 -9.25 -19.86 24.62
N GLY A 281 -9.09 -21.11 24.99
CA GLY A 281 -10.08 -22.12 24.70
C GLY A 281 -9.99 -23.32 25.61
N LYS A 282 -11.05 -24.11 25.59
CA LYS A 282 -11.12 -25.39 26.29
C LYS A 282 -11.84 -26.41 25.42
N SER A 283 -11.38 -27.64 25.51
CA SER A 283 -12.04 -28.79 24.89
C SER A 283 -12.22 -29.92 25.89
N TRP A 284 -13.21 -30.75 25.63
CA TRP A 284 -13.53 -31.94 26.39
C TRP A 284 -13.71 -33.10 25.41
N LYS A 285 -13.29 -34.29 25.83
CA LYS A 285 -13.65 -35.53 25.15
C LYS A 285 -14.95 -36.06 25.78
N VAL A 286 -15.97 -36.26 24.96
CA VAL A 286 -17.26 -36.84 25.34
C VAL A 286 -17.50 -38.04 24.44
N ASP A 287 -17.34 -39.24 24.99
CA ASP A 287 -17.32 -40.50 24.24
C ASP A 287 -16.28 -40.47 23.10
N ASP A 288 -16.73 -40.64 21.85
CA ASP A 288 -15.89 -40.59 20.65
C ASP A 288 -15.75 -39.16 20.08
N TYR A 289 -16.45 -38.18 20.64
CA TYR A 289 -16.48 -36.80 20.16
C TYR A 289 -15.57 -35.87 20.98
N PHE A 290 -15.04 -34.84 20.34
CA PHE A 290 -14.43 -33.71 21.03
C PHE A 290 -15.31 -32.48 20.88
N VAL A 291 -15.76 -31.93 22.00
CA VAL A 291 -16.49 -30.66 22.04
C VAL A 291 -15.54 -29.61 22.59
N GLY A 292 -15.49 -28.44 21.97
CA GLY A 292 -14.65 -27.37 22.48
C GLY A 292 -15.14 -26.00 22.06
N PHE A 293 -14.55 -25.00 22.69
CA PHE A 293 -14.73 -23.62 22.29
C PHE A 293 -13.41 -22.86 22.42
N PHE A 294 -13.31 -21.77 21.68
CA PHE A 294 -12.31 -20.75 21.94
C PHE A 294 -12.92 -19.37 21.79
N ALA A 295 -12.33 -18.40 22.48
CA ALA A 295 -12.66 -17.00 22.41
C ALA A 295 -11.39 -16.20 22.15
N THR A 296 -11.51 -15.16 21.32
CA THR A 296 -10.46 -14.20 21.04
C THR A 296 -10.97 -12.81 21.38
N ILE A 297 -10.13 -12.03 22.05
CA ILE A 297 -10.30 -10.60 22.28
C ILE A 297 -9.12 -9.94 21.58
N ASN A 298 -9.38 -9.21 20.49
CA ASN A 298 -8.36 -8.41 19.82
C ASN A 298 -8.41 -6.98 20.33
N ASN A 299 -7.24 -6.33 20.39
CA ASN A 299 -7.10 -4.97 20.90
C ASN A 299 -7.73 -4.80 22.30
N VAL A 300 -7.26 -5.60 23.26
CA VAL A 300 -7.79 -5.65 24.64
C VAL A 300 -7.65 -4.30 25.35
N LEU A 301 -6.67 -3.49 24.97
CA LEU A 301 -6.43 -2.17 25.55
C LEU A 301 -7.39 -1.10 25.02
N GLY A 302 -8.13 -1.38 23.94
CA GLY A 302 -9.04 -0.42 23.33
C GLY A 302 -8.31 0.73 22.62
N GLU A 303 -7.13 0.45 22.07
CA GLU A 303 -6.32 1.44 21.34
C GLU A 303 -7.10 1.95 20.11
N GLU A 304 -7.20 3.27 19.94
CA GLU A 304 -7.70 3.89 18.72
C GLU A 304 -6.51 4.22 17.83
N TYR A 305 -6.46 3.65 16.63
CA TYR A 305 -5.28 3.77 15.77
C TYR A 305 -5.65 3.96 14.30
N LYS A 306 -4.79 4.69 13.59
CA LYS A 306 -4.87 4.88 12.13
C LYS A 306 -4.10 3.75 11.43
N THR A 307 -4.76 3.05 10.52
CA THR A 307 -4.13 1.97 9.73
C THR A 307 -3.52 2.47 8.42
N GLY A 308 -3.91 3.68 8.00
CA GLY A 308 -3.47 4.30 6.77
C GLY A 308 -4.23 5.61 6.54
N GLY A 309 -3.97 6.22 5.41
CA GLY A 309 -4.66 7.42 4.98
C GLY A 309 -4.16 7.88 3.63
N PHE A 310 -4.78 8.93 3.10
CA PHE A 310 -4.35 9.60 1.88
C PHE A 310 -4.53 11.12 2.00
N GLU A 311 -3.70 11.87 1.29
CA GLU A 311 -3.87 13.31 1.13
C GLU A 311 -4.98 13.61 0.11
N ASP A 312 -5.81 14.60 0.41
CA ASP A 312 -6.92 14.98 -0.47
C ASP A 312 -6.40 15.80 -1.67
N SER A 313 -6.55 15.27 -2.89
CA SER A 313 -6.15 15.95 -4.15
C SER A 313 -7.15 17.03 -4.60
N ARG A 314 -8.21 17.31 -3.84
CA ARG A 314 -9.23 18.28 -4.26
C ARG A 314 -8.69 19.71 -4.34
N ARG A 315 -7.85 20.09 -3.38
CA ARG A 315 -7.22 21.41 -3.32
C ARG A 315 -5.71 21.22 -3.47
N ALA A 316 -5.21 21.19 -4.69
CA ALA A 316 -3.83 20.78 -4.94
C ALA A 316 -2.83 21.93 -5.15
N SER A 317 -3.25 23.20 -5.31
CA SER A 317 -2.31 24.30 -5.53
C SER A 317 -1.61 24.75 -4.23
N TYR A 318 -0.46 25.41 -4.36
CA TYR A 318 0.30 25.98 -3.24
C TYR A 318 -0.55 26.94 -2.42
N ARG A 319 -1.21 27.93 -3.05
CA ARG A 319 -2.02 28.91 -2.32
C ARG A 319 -3.21 28.27 -1.63
N GLN A 320 -3.84 27.28 -2.26
CA GLN A 320 -4.92 26.51 -1.65
C GLN A 320 -4.44 25.76 -0.41
N GLN A 321 -3.25 25.14 -0.47
CA GLN A 321 -2.67 24.41 0.65
C GLN A 321 -2.19 25.35 1.77
N VAL A 322 -1.70 26.54 1.44
CA VAL A 322 -1.44 27.62 2.42
C VAL A 322 -2.75 28.06 3.09
N GLU A 323 -3.84 28.19 2.35
CA GLU A 323 -5.14 28.53 2.95
C GLU A 323 -5.63 27.43 3.90
N GLU A 324 -5.54 26.16 3.49
CA GLU A 324 -5.95 25.03 4.33
C GLU A 324 -5.07 24.90 5.58
N SER A 325 -3.76 25.14 5.49
CA SER A 325 -2.84 25.05 6.63
C SER A 325 -3.05 26.16 7.67
N ASN A 326 -3.58 27.31 7.26
CA ASN A 326 -3.91 28.43 8.15
C ASN A 326 -5.26 28.26 8.90
N ARG A 327 -6.04 27.22 8.56
CA ARG A 327 -7.31 26.93 9.24
C ARG A 327 -7.07 26.08 10.49
N GLU A 328 -7.85 26.33 11.54
CA GLU A 328 -7.87 25.47 12.73
C GLU A 328 -8.29 24.03 12.40
N THR A 329 -9.19 23.87 11.41
CA THR A 329 -9.57 22.58 10.86
C THR A 329 -9.60 22.68 9.34
N PRO A 330 -8.66 22.04 8.63
CA PRO A 330 -8.69 21.97 7.18
C PRO A 330 -10.00 21.36 6.68
N VAL A 331 -10.60 21.96 5.66
CA VAL A 331 -11.82 21.44 5.02
C VAL A 331 -11.48 20.23 4.14
N PHE A 332 -10.33 20.30 3.47
CA PHE A 332 -9.77 19.23 2.63
C PHE A 332 -8.38 18.81 3.12
N GLY A 333 -8.32 18.41 4.39
CA GLY A 333 -7.14 17.77 4.96
C GLY A 333 -7.06 16.27 4.65
N ASN A 334 -6.00 15.64 5.16
CA ASN A 334 -5.77 14.21 5.01
C ASN A 334 -6.95 13.38 5.53
N ARG A 335 -7.24 12.29 4.82
CA ARG A 335 -8.26 11.31 5.20
C ARG A 335 -7.59 10.09 5.77
N TYR A 336 -8.15 9.56 6.85
CA TYR A 336 -7.55 8.44 7.58
C TYR A 336 -8.48 7.24 7.61
N PHE A 337 -7.88 6.06 7.55
CA PHE A 337 -8.54 4.80 7.82
C PHE A 337 -8.24 4.40 9.26
N PHE A 338 -9.28 4.05 10.01
CA PHE A 338 -9.14 3.63 11.40
C PHE A 338 -9.21 2.11 11.51
N GLY A 339 -8.39 1.57 12.39
CA GLY A 339 -8.50 0.19 12.82
C GLY A 339 -9.74 -0.05 13.66
N ASN A 340 -10.09 -1.33 13.85
CA ASN A 340 -11.15 -1.67 14.78
C ASN A 340 -10.66 -1.47 16.23
N GLY A 341 -11.56 -0.99 17.09
CA GLY A 341 -11.35 -1.04 18.54
C GLY A 341 -11.35 -2.47 19.08
N THR A 342 -11.70 -2.66 20.34
CA THR A 342 -11.78 -4.01 20.92
C THR A 342 -12.82 -4.86 20.19
N THR A 343 -12.39 -6.02 19.67
CA THR A 343 -13.29 -6.98 19.00
C THR A 343 -13.28 -8.32 19.69
N TYR A 344 -14.43 -8.97 19.71
CA TYR A 344 -14.65 -10.27 20.36
C TYR A 344 -15.07 -11.29 19.32
N TYR A 345 -14.49 -12.48 19.37
CA TYR A 345 -14.87 -13.61 18.55
C TYR A 345 -14.97 -14.86 19.42
N VAL A 346 -16.06 -15.62 19.29
CA VAL A 346 -16.24 -16.89 19.99
C VAL A 346 -16.64 -17.94 18.98
N ASN A 347 -15.99 -19.11 19.06
CA ASN A 347 -16.30 -20.26 18.22
C ASN A 347 -16.50 -21.49 19.10
N VAL A 348 -17.56 -22.24 18.81
CA VAL A 348 -17.85 -23.55 19.41
C VAL A 348 -17.78 -24.58 18.29
N TYR A 349 -17.10 -25.69 18.54
CA TYR A 349 -16.91 -26.74 17.56
C TYR A 349 -17.12 -28.13 18.17
N VAL A 350 -17.54 -29.06 17.32
CA VAL A 350 -17.61 -30.49 17.63
C VAL A 350 -16.82 -31.22 16.56
N ARG A 351 -15.91 -32.09 16.98
CA ARG A 351 -15.13 -32.97 16.11
C ARG A 351 -15.54 -34.41 16.36
N PHE A 352 -15.94 -35.10 15.30
CA PHE A 352 -16.36 -36.50 15.26
C PHE A 352 -15.29 -37.39 14.63
#